data_AF-A0AAE4ETW8-F1
#
_entry.id   AF-A0AAE4ETW8-F1
#
_cell.length_a   1.000
_cell.length_b   1.000
_cell.length_c   1.000
_cell.angle_alpha   90.00
_cell.angle_beta   90.00
_cell.angle_gamma   90.00
#
_symmetry.space_group_name_H-M   'P 1'
#
loop_
_entity.id
_entity.type
_entity.pdbx_description
1 polymer ?
#
loop_
_entity_poly.entity_id
_entity_poly.type
_entity_poly.pdbx_seq_one_letter_code
_entity_poly.pdbx_strand_id
1 'polypeptide(L)' 'MSSGSTVADKTFVLPGASVRMTDCTYCGSPVEDHDPLYVSESPDGEPTGQFCNYGCLSAHIDDEGLTTGTACEWSSSQ' A
#
# COMPACT_ATOMS: atom_id res chain seq x y z
N MET A 1 -49.86 9.74 22.41
CA MET A 1 -49.30 8.48 21.88
C MET A 1 -48.47 8.86 20.67
N SER A 2 -47.19 9.19 20.85
CA SER A 2 -46.03 8.28 20.61
C SER A 2 -46.20 7.51 19.30
N SER A 3 -45.35 7.70 18.30
CA SER A 3 -43.96 7.22 18.39
C SER A 3 -42.98 8.07 17.57
N GLY A 4 -41.84 8.39 18.19
CA GLY A 4 -40.66 8.87 17.50
C GLY A 4 -39.97 7.74 16.74
N SER A 5 -39.52 8.03 15.52
CA SER A 5 -38.51 7.23 14.82
C SER A 5 -37.23 8.06 14.82
N THR A 6 -36.28 7.63 15.64
CA THR A 6 -35.03 8.35 15.86
C THR A 6 -33.93 7.81 14.95
N VAL A 7 -33.27 8.79 14.35
CA VAL A 7 -31.95 8.87 13.73
C VAL A 7 -31.78 8.21 12.36
N ALA A 8 -31.82 9.11 11.38
CA ALA A 8 -31.24 8.95 10.06
C ALA A 8 -29.83 8.36 10.14
N ASP A 9 -29.57 7.50 9.17
CA ASP A 9 -28.28 7.04 8.69
C ASP A 9 -27.17 8.06 8.96
N LYS A 10 -26.33 7.76 9.95
CA LYS A 10 -25.17 8.58 10.29
C LYS A 10 -23.93 7.93 9.66
N THR A 11 -23.99 7.70 8.35
CA THR A 11 -22.77 7.58 7.56
C THR A 11 -22.16 8.98 7.48
N PHE A 12 -21.37 9.32 8.49
CA PHE A 12 -20.53 10.51 8.48
C PHE A 12 -19.37 10.25 7.51
N VAL A 13 -19.63 10.46 6.21
CA VAL A 13 -18.57 10.50 5.21
C VAL A 13 -17.86 11.84 5.37
N LEU A 14 -16.63 11.79 5.89
CA LEU A 14 -15.75 12.96 5.97
C LEU A 14 -15.43 13.44 4.53
N PRO A 15 -15.83 14.66 4.13
CA PRO A 15 -15.43 15.21 2.84
C PRO A 15 -13.98 15.66 2.95
N GLY A 16 -13.04 14.74 2.72
CA GLY A 16 -11.61 15.05 2.80
C GLY A 16 -10.68 13.91 3.19
N ALA A 17 -11.17 12.68 3.36
CA ALA A 17 -10.26 11.54 3.33
C ALA A 17 -9.77 11.40 1.88
N SER A 18 -8.59 11.95 1.60
CA SER A 18 -7.83 11.59 0.42
C SER A 18 -7.73 10.07 0.44
N VAL A 19 -8.43 9.38 -0.46
CA VAL A 19 -8.24 7.95 -0.69
C VAL A 19 -6.77 7.83 -1.07
N ARG A 20 -5.93 7.54 -0.10
CA ARG A 20 -4.60 7.04 -0.39
C ARG A 20 -4.88 5.75 -1.14
N MET A 21 -4.26 5.56 -2.31
CA MET A 21 -4.37 4.28 -2.98
C MET A 21 -3.85 3.26 -1.98
N THR A 22 -4.74 2.47 -1.37
CA THR A 22 -4.39 1.46 -0.38
C THR A 22 -4.40 0.08 -1.03
N ASP A 23 -4.60 0.00 -2.34
CA ASP A 23 -4.56 -1.27 -3.06
C ASP A 23 -3.11 -1.72 -3.26
N CYS A 24 -2.88 -3.02 -3.12
CA CYS A 24 -1.60 -3.63 -3.39
C CYS A 24 -1.24 -3.48 -4.85
N THR A 25 -0.03 -2.98 -5.13
CA THR A 25 0.49 -2.80 -6.49
C THR A 25 0.47 -4.12 -7.28
N TYR A 26 0.61 -5.27 -6.61
CA TYR A 26 0.60 -6.58 -7.27
C TYR A 26 -0.82 -7.16 -7.42
N CYS A 27 -1.53 -7.40 -6.32
CA CYS A 27 -2.78 -8.16 -6.33
C CYS A 27 -4.06 -7.31 -6.35
N GLY A 28 -3.95 -5.98 -6.15
CA GLY A 28 -5.08 -5.06 -6.11
C GLY A 28 -5.92 -5.13 -4.82
N SER A 29 -5.60 -6.01 -3.87
CA SER A 29 -6.29 -6.07 -2.58
C SER A 29 -5.89 -4.91 -1.67
N PRO A 30 -6.77 -4.44 -0.76
CA PRO A 30 -6.41 -3.43 0.23
C PRO A 30 -5.27 -3.93 1.13
N VAL A 31 -4.17 -3.17 1.21
CA VAL A 31 -2.97 -3.52 1.97
C VAL A 31 -3.16 -3.37 3.47
N GLU A 32 -4.13 -2.55 3.90
CA GLU A 32 -4.45 -2.26 5.30
C GLU A 32 -5.10 -3.43 6.05
N ASP A 33 -5.59 -4.45 5.35
CA ASP A 33 -6.03 -5.72 5.93
C ASP A 33 -4.87 -6.66 6.32
N HIS A 34 -3.62 -6.22 6.12
CA HIS A 34 -2.41 -7.02 6.28
C HIS A 34 -1.30 -6.27 7.05
N ASP A 35 -0.06 -6.78 7.00
CA ASP A 35 1.15 -6.10 7.48
C ASP A 35 1.93 -5.58 6.27
N PRO A 36 1.59 -4.37 5.77
CA PRO A 36 2.00 -3.94 4.45
C PRO A 36 3.45 -3.49 4.37
N LEU A 37 4.05 -3.72 3.21
CA LEU A 37 5.37 -3.20 2.86
C LEU A 37 5.21 -2.00 1.93
N TYR A 38 5.92 -0.91 2.22
CA TYR A 38 6.00 0.27 1.38
C TYR A 38 7.43 0.40 0.86
N VAL A 39 7.57 0.49 -0.46
CA VAL A 39 8.86 0.59 -1.15
C VAL A 39 8.94 1.94 -1.83
N SER A 40 10.05 2.64 -1.61
CA SER A 40 10.38 3.90 -2.28
C SER A 40 11.66 3.73 -3.08
N GLU A 41 11.72 4.29 -4.28
CA GLU A 41 12.96 4.32 -5.11
C GLU A 41 14.02 5.29 -4.56
N SER A 42 13.63 6.16 -3.62
CA SER A 42 14.53 7.07 -2.93
C SER A 42 14.25 7.06 -1.44
N PRO A 43 15.28 7.20 -0.59
CA PRO A 43 15.16 7.09 0.86
C PRO A 43 14.21 8.12 1.48
N ASP A 44 14.06 9.30 0.87
CA ASP A 44 13.16 10.37 1.32
C ASP A 44 11.93 10.54 0.40
N GLY A 45 11.71 9.61 -0.54
CA GLY A 45 10.62 9.68 -1.51
C GLY A 45 9.31 9.09 -1.00
N GLU A 46 8.19 9.53 -1.57
CA GLU A 46 6.91 8.84 -1.39
C GLU A 46 7.01 7.38 -1.89
N PRO A 47 6.32 6.43 -1.24
CA PRO A 47 6.30 5.05 -1.70
C PRO A 47 5.84 4.97 -3.15
N THR A 48 6.67 4.37 -3.99
CA THR A 48 6.36 4.10 -5.40
C THR A 48 5.62 2.77 -5.55
N GLY A 49 5.70 1.89 -4.55
CA GLY A 49 4.97 0.64 -4.49
C GLY A 49 4.54 0.27 -3.07
N GLN A 50 3.43 -0.45 -2.98
CA GLN A 50 2.90 -0.96 -1.71
C GLN A 50 2.33 -2.36 -1.88
N PHE A 51 2.59 -3.22 -0.89
CA PHE A 51 2.35 -4.65 -1.01
C PHE A 51 1.74 -5.21 0.26
N CYS A 52 0.79 -6.15 0.12
CA CYS A 52 0.17 -6.81 1.27
C CYS A 52 1.18 -7.51 2.19
N ASN A 53 2.27 -8.03 1.63
CA ASN A 53 3.38 -8.70 2.32
C ASN A 53 4.51 -9.00 1.32
N TYR A 54 5.58 -9.64 1.81
CA TYR A 54 6.74 -10.06 1.00
C TYR A 54 6.40 -10.96 -0.20
N GLY A 55 5.32 -11.75 -0.13
CA GLY A 55 4.92 -12.61 -1.25
C GLY A 55 4.46 -11.79 -2.46
N CYS A 56 3.63 -10.77 -2.24
CA CYS A 56 3.19 -9.87 -3.31
C CYS A 56 4.35 -9.02 -3.86
N LEU A 57 5.27 -8.57 -2.97
CA LEU A 57 6.47 -7.86 -3.40
C LEU A 57 7.38 -8.75 -4.27
N SER A 58 7.65 -9.99 -3.84
CA SER A 58 8.48 -10.93 -4.60
C SER A 58 7.91 -11.21 -5.98
N ALA A 59 6.61 -11.49 -6.05
CA ALA A 59 5.95 -11.80 -7.31
C ALA A 59 5.97 -10.60 -8.27
N HIS A 60 5.81 -9.37 -7.76
CA HIS A 60 5.95 -8.15 -8.55
C HIS A 60 7.39 -7.97 -9.07
N ILE A 61 8.40 -8.17 -8.22
CA ILE A 61 9.80 -8.09 -8.60
C ILE A 61 10.13 -9.07 -9.73
N ASP A 62 9.61 -10.29 -9.64
CA ASP A 62 9.85 -11.35 -10.63
C ASP A 62 9.13 -11.05 -11.95
N ASP A 63 7.84 -10.69 -11.91
CA ASP A 63 7.03 -10.42 -13.11
C ASP A 63 7.56 -9.20 -13.90
N GLU A 64 7.99 -8.15 -13.20
CA GLU A 64 8.55 -6.93 -13.81
C GLU A 64 10.06 -7.03 -14.08
N GLY A 65 10.71 -8.10 -13.64
CA GLY A 65 12.15 -8.31 -13.84
C GLY A 65 13.04 -7.29 -13.15
N LEU A 66 12.61 -6.72 -12.02
CA LEU A 66 13.26 -5.58 -11.34
C LEU A 66 14.65 -5.89 -10.79
N THR A 67 15.01 -7.17 -10.67
CA THR A 67 16.35 -7.60 -10.25
C THR A 67 17.37 -7.55 -11.39
N THR A 68 16.92 -7.46 -12.65
CA THR A 68 17.80 -7.56 -13.82
C THR A 68 18.79 -6.39 -13.88
N GLY A 69 20.07 -6.71 -13.90
CA GLY A 69 21.14 -5.70 -13.98
C GLY A 69 21.34 -4.89 -12.70
N THR A 70 20.67 -5.25 -11.61
CA THR A 70 20.92 -4.63 -10.30
C THR A 70 22.27 -5.08 -9.75
N ALA A 71 23.02 -4.14 -9.20
CA ALA A 71 24.27 -4.39 -8.49
C ALA A 71 24.27 -3.55 -7.23
N CYS A 72 24.70 -4.13 -6.11
CA CYS A 72 24.97 -3.35 -4.92
C CYS A 72 26.22 -2.49 -5.16
N GLU A 73 26.24 -1.27 -4.62
CA GLU A 73 27.47 -0.50 -4.37
C GLU A 73 28.27 -1.20 -3.26
N TRP A 74 28.75 -2.41 -3.54
CA TRP A 74 29.45 -3.22 -2.57
C TRP A 74 30.95 -2.95 -2.67
N SER A 75 31.45 -2.13 -1.75
CA SER A 75 32.89 -2.00 -1.52
C SER A 75 33.33 -3.05 -0.50
N SER A 76 34.32 -3.87 -0.85
CA SER A 76 34.90 -4.88 0.05
C SER A 76 35.76 -4.29 1.17
N SER A 77 35.65 -2.98 1.42
CA SER A 77 36.47 -2.22 2.38
C SER A 77 35.63 -1.59 3.50
N GLN A 78 34.34 -1.93 3.62
CA GLN A 78 33.51 -1.57 4.79
C GLN A 78 33.81 -2.46 5.99
#